data_AF-A0A354YTY5-F1
#
_entry.id   AF-A0A354YTY5-F1
#
_cell.length_a   1.000
_cell.length_b   1.000
_cell.length_c   1.000
_cell.angle_alpha   90.00
_cell.angle_beta   90.00
_cell.angle_gamma   90.00
#
_symmetry.space_group_name_H-M   'P 1'
#
loop_
_entity.id
_entity.type
_entity.pdbx_description
1 polymer ?
#
loop_
_entity_poly.entity_id
_entity_poly.type
_entity_poly.pdbx_seq_one_letter_code
_entity_poly.pdbx_strand_id
1 'polypeptide(L)'
;YFPAVEKGLIEAMEEGVLAGYPVTNIKATLYDGSYHSVDSSEMAFKMAARIAFRKGVESAKPVLLEPIMNVQIEVPEAYMGDIIGNLNSRRGRVQGMEPAGKKQLIKAQVPLAEMARYTIDLKSMTQGRGKFKMEFSNYEEVPGQNAEKIIEKAKQEKEEKEK
;
A
#
# COMPACT_ATOMS: atom_id res chain seq x y z
N TYR A 1 16.47 16.36 -24.53
CA TYR A 1 15.54 15.24 -24.28
C TYR A 1 15.18 15.04 -22.80
N PHE A 2 15.56 15.92 -21.86
CA PHE A 2 15.23 15.78 -20.43
C PHE A 2 13.72 15.54 -20.15
N PRO A 3 12.78 16.33 -20.72
CA PRO A 3 11.35 16.10 -20.49
C PRO A 3 10.87 14.73 -20.96
N ALA A 4 11.51 14.18 -22.01
CA ALA A 4 11.20 12.85 -22.51
C ALA A 4 11.64 11.76 -21.54
N VAL A 5 12.83 11.89 -20.96
CA VAL A 5 13.35 10.95 -19.97
C VAL A 5 12.50 10.98 -18.71
N GLU A 6 12.18 12.17 -18.20
CA GLU A 6 11.31 12.35 -17.03
C GLU A 6 9.92 11.74 -17.26
N LYS A 7 9.29 12.05 -18.40
CA LYS A 7 7.99 11.47 -18.75
C LYS A 7 8.06 9.95 -18.85
N GLY A 8 9.10 9.40 -19.49
CA GLY A 8 9.30 7.96 -19.59
C GLY A 8 9.49 7.29 -18.23
N LEU A 9 10.19 7.94 -17.30
CA LEU A 9 10.35 7.48 -15.93
C LEU A 9 9.01 7.49 -15.17
N ILE A 10 8.27 8.60 -15.20
CA ILE A 10 6.98 8.73 -14.49
C ILE A 10 5.99 7.67 -15.00
N GLU A 11 5.90 7.49 -16.32
CA GLU A 11 5.06 6.44 -16.92
C GLU A 11 5.52 5.03 -16.51
N ALA A 12 6.82 4.80 -16.36
CA ALA A 12 7.33 3.51 -15.89
C ALA A 12 6.97 3.21 -14.43
N MET A 13 6.81 4.26 -13.60
CA MET A 13 6.46 4.12 -12.19
C MET A 13 5.00 3.70 -11.98
N GLU A 14 4.13 3.84 -12.99
CA GLU A 14 2.73 3.44 -12.87
C GLU A 14 2.56 1.91 -12.72
N GLU A 15 3.50 1.12 -13.27
CA GLU A 15 3.47 -0.35 -13.23
C GLU A 15 4.77 -0.92 -12.64
N GLY A 16 4.75 -1.23 -11.34
CA GLY A 16 5.85 -1.85 -10.63
C GLY A 16 6.10 -3.31 -11.01
N VAL A 17 7.34 -3.76 -10.84
CA VAL A 17 7.81 -5.08 -11.33
C VAL A 17 7.30 -6.28 -10.52
N LEU A 18 6.84 -6.08 -9.29
CA LEU A 18 6.41 -7.16 -8.40
C LEU A 18 4.99 -7.64 -8.69
N ALA A 19 4.04 -6.72 -8.73
CA ALA A 19 2.61 -7.03 -8.82
C ALA A 19 1.84 -5.97 -9.63
N GLY A 20 2.53 -5.14 -10.42
CA GLY A 20 1.90 -4.12 -11.27
C GLY A 20 1.36 -2.89 -10.53
N TYR A 21 1.62 -2.74 -9.23
CA TYR A 21 1.23 -1.55 -8.47
C TYR A 21 2.15 -0.36 -8.73
N PRO A 22 1.66 0.88 -8.56
CA PRO A 22 2.49 2.07 -8.68
C PRO A 22 3.68 2.05 -7.72
N VAL A 23 4.84 2.46 -8.21
CA VAL A 23 6.07 2.60 -7.45
C VAL A 23 6.13 4.00 -6.83
N THR A 24 6.50 4.07 -5.56
CA THR A 24 6.66 5.32 -4.81
C THR A 24 7.95 5.34 -4.02
N ASN A 25 8.25 6.46 -3.34
CA ASN A 25 9.43 6.66 -2.50
C ASN A 25 10.77 6.41 -3.21
N ILE A 26 10.88 6.87 -4.47
CA ILE A 26 12.12 6.82 -5.23
C ILE A 26 12.70 8.22 -5.45
N LYS A 27 14.03 8.28 -5.57
CA LYS A 27 14.75 9.43 -6.10
C LYS A 27 15.51 8.98 -7.34
N ALA A 28 15.18 9.55 -8.49
CA ALA A 28 15.90 9.32 -9.73
C ALA A 28 16.84 10.49 -10.02
N THR A 29 18.02 10.21 -10.58
CA THR A 29 18.98 11.23 -10.99
C THR A 29 19.57 10.83 -12.32
N LEU A 30 19.29 11.61 -13.36
CA LEU A 30 19.94 11.48 -14.66
C LEU A 30 21.28 12.20 -14.59
N TYR A 31 22.37 11.43 -14.53
CA TYR A 31 23.72 11.98 -14.37
C TYR A 31 24.57 11.91 -15.65
N ASP A 32 24.22 11.04 -16.60
CA ASP A 32 24.94 10.86 -17.86
C ASP A 32 24.04 10.28 -18.96
N GLY A 33 24.49 10.34 -20.20
CA GLY A 33 23.87 9.73 -21.37
C GLY A 33 24.52 10.14 -22.69
N SER A 34 24.14 9.45 -23.76
CA SER A 34 24.57 9.76 -25.13
C SER A 34 23.38 9.90 -26.06
N TYR A 35 23.54 10.65 -27.15
CA TYR A 35 22.53 10.75 -28.20
C TYR A 35 23.18 10.82 -29.57
N HIS A 36 22.42 10.46 -30.59
CA HIS A 36 22.79 10.64 -31.99
C HIS A 36 21.81 11.60 -32.64
N SER A 37 22.32 12.60 -33.36
CA SER A 37 21.52 13.65 -34.02
C SER A 37 20.42 13.16 -34.98
N VAL A 38 20.58 11.97 -35.58
CA VAL A 38 19.64 11.45 -36.59
C VAL A 38 18.72 10.39 -36.00
N ASP A 39 19.26 9.45 -35.21
CA ASP A 39 18.50 8.29 -34.73
C ASP A 39 17.84 8.52 -33.36
N SER A 40 18.21 9.58 -32.64
CA SER A 40 17.61 9.86 -31.32
C SER A 40 16.32 10.65 -31.42
N SER A 41 15.24 10.07 -30.90
CA SER A 41 13.92 10.68 -30.84
C SER A 41 13.42 10.80 -29.39
N GLU A 42 12.38 11.60 -29.19
CA GLU A 42 11.69 11.69 -27.89
C GLU A 42 11.20 10.32 -27.40
N MET A 43 10.65 9.52 -28.32
CA MET A 43 10.16 8.17 -28.01
C MET A 43 11.30 7.24 -27.59
N ALA A 44 12.46 7.32 -28.25
CA ALA A 44 13.63 6.53 -27.88
C ALA A 44 14.08 6.82 -26.44
N PHE A 45 14.11 8.09 -26.04
CA PHE A 45 14.48 8.48 -24.68
C PHE A 45 13.45 8.08 -23.63
N LYS A 46 12.15 8.13 -23.94
CA LYS A 46 11.10 7.59 -23.06
C LYS A 46 11.28 6.09 -22.82
N MET A 47 11.50 5.33 -23.90
CA MET A 47 11.74 3.89 -23.82
C MET A 47 13.02 3.58 -23.03
N ALA A 48 14.10 4.31 -23.28
CA ALA A 48 15.35 4.14 -22.55
C ALA A 48 15.16 4.36 -21.04
N ALA A 49 14.41 5.40 -20.64
CA ALA A 49 14.06 5.68 -19.25
C ALA A 49 13.26 4.53 -18.62
N ARG A 50 12.24 4.01 -19.32
CA ARG A 50 11.43 2.86 -18.85
C ARG A 50 12.28 1.60 -18.63
N ILE A 51 13.17 1.30 -19.58
CA ILE A 51 14.07 0.13 -19.50
C ILE A 51 15.05 0.29 -18.32
N ALA A 52 15.66 1.47 -18.18
CA ALA A 52 16.56 1.77 -17.08
C ALA A 52 15.86 1.67 -15.71
N PHE A 53 14.64 2.21 -15.62
CA PHE A 53 13.82 2.14 -14.41
C PHE A 53 13.52 0.69 -14.00
N ARG A 54 12.99 -0.15 -14.90
CA ARG A 54 12.63 -1.54 -14.56
C ARG A 54 13.85 -2.32 -14.07
N LYS A 55 14.98 -2.24 -14.78
CA LYS A 55 16.24 -2.89 -14.37
C LYS A 55 16.74 -2.39 -13.02
N GLY A 56 16.67 -1.09 -12.79
CA GLY A 56 17.08 -0.46 -11.53
C GLY A 56 16.21 -0.94 -10.36
N VAL A 57 14.89 -0.94 -10.52
CA VAL A 57 13.95 -1.39 -9.50
C VAL A 57 14.12 -2.88 -9.21
N GLU A 58 14.24 -3.74 -10.22
CA GLU A 58 14.49 -5.18 -10.04
C GLU A 58 15.77 -5.45 -9.23
N SER A 59 16.84 -4.70 -9.51
CA SER A 59 18.12 -4.83 -8.81
C SER A 59 18.07 -4.29 -7.37
N ALA A 60 17.13 -3.38 -7.08
CA ALA A 60 16.99 -2.73 -5.78
C ALA A 60 16.22 -3.55 -4.74
N LYS A 61 15.78 -4.78 -5.07
CA LYS A 61 14.97 -5.64 -4.19
C LYS A 61 13.71 -4.90 -3.69
N PRO A 62 12.77 -4.58 -4.58
CA PRO A 62 11.60 -3.79 -4.23
C PRO A 62 10.74 -4.56 -3.23
N VAL A 63 9.94 -3.83 -2.46
CA VAL A 63 9.00 -4.40 -1.49
C VAL A 63 7.59 -3.92 -1.79
N LEU A 64 6.59 -4.70 -1.40
CA LEU A 64 5.20 -4.28 -1.45
C LEU A 64 4.87 -3.43 -0.23
N LEU A 65 4.06 -2.40 -0.44
CA LEU A 65 3.57 -1.52 0.60
C LEU A 65 2.05 -1.68 0.75
N GLU A 66 1.54 -1.71 1.98
CA GLU A 66 0.12 -1.63 2.29
C GLU A 66 -0.22 -0.34 3.05
N PRO A 67 -1.41 0.25 2.81
CA PRO A 67 -1.86 1.42 3.54
C PRO A 67 -2.30 1.03 4.97
N ILE A 68 -1.76 1.74 5.95
CA ILE A 68 -2.11 1.63 7.36
C ILE A 68 -3.07 2.75 7.73
N MET A 69 -4.10 2.39 8.48
CA MET A 69 -5.16 3.29 8.93
C MET A 69 -5.01 3.58 10.42
N ASN A 70 -5.10 4.85 10.81
CA ASN A 70 -5.37 5.22 12.19
C ASN A 70 -6.85 5.00 12.46
N VAL A 71 -7.18 4.09 13.36
CA VAL A 71 -8.54 3.69 13.70
C VAL A 71 -8.86 4.16 15.12
N GLN A 72 -10.00 4.83 15.26
CA GLN A 72 -10.56 5.25 16.53
C GLN A 72 -11.89 4.53 16.74
N ILE A 73 -12.04 3.82 17.85
CA ILE A 73 -13.22 2.98 18.12
C ILE A 73 -13.81 3.36 19.46
N GLU A 74 -15.07 3.78 19.45
CA GLU A 74 -15.81 4.19 20.64
C GLU A 74 -16.81 3.09 21.01
N VAL A 75 -16.60 2.43 22.15
CA VAL A 75 -17.43 1.31 22.62
C VAL A 75 -17.68 1.38 24.13
N PRO A 76 -18.81 0.85 24.63
CA PRO A 76 -18.98 0.61 26.06
C PRO A 76 -17.87 -0.32 26.62
N GLU A 77 -17.46 -0.09 27.86
CA GLU A 77 -16.38 -0.84 28.52
C GLU A 77 -16.60 -2.36 28.53
N ALA A 78 -17.86 -2.80 28.61
CA ALA A 78 -18.24 -4.21 28.57
C ALA A 78 -17.76 -4.97 27.31
N TYR A 79 -17.54 -4.27 26.19
CA TYR A 79 -17.11 -4.86 24.92
C TYR A 79 -15.61 -4.64 24.63
N MET A 80 -14.89 -3.96 25.52
CA MET A 80 -13.53 -3.52 25.29
C MET A 80 -12.58 -4.69 24.99
N GLY A 81 -12.71 -5.79 25.74
CA GLY A 81 -11.89 -7.00 25.56
C GLY A 81 -12.07 -7.64 24.18
N ASP A 82 -13.32 -7.79 23.73
CA ASP A 82 -13.64 -8.38 22.42
C ASP A 82 -13.07 -7.53 21.27
N ILE A 83 -13.13 -6.20 21.40
CA ILE A 83 -12.59 -5.29 20.39
C ILE A 83 -11.06 -5.36 20.32
N ILE A 84 -10.37 -5.39 21.46
CA ILE A 84 -8.91 -5.56 21.47
C ILE A 84 -8.54 -6.91 20.85
N GLY A 85 -9.23 -7.99 21.21
CA GLY A 85 -9.02 -9.31 20.61
C GLY A 85 -9.21 -9.31 19.10
N ASN A 86 -10.24 -8.64 18.60
CA ASN A 86 -10.51 -8.52 17.16
C ASN A 86 -9.47 -7.67 16.43
N LEU A 87 -8.96 -6.59 17.05
CA LEU A 87 -7.89 -5.80 16.45
C LEU A 87 -6.60 -6.60 16.35
N ASN A 88 -6.25 -7.36 17.39
CA ASN A 88 -5.06 -8.20 17.38
C ASN A 88 -5.11 -9.29 16.29
N SER A 89 -6.27 -9.92 16.07
CA SER A 89 -6.42 -10.90 14.99
C SER A 89 -6.33 -10.28 13.59
N ARG A 90 -6.49 -8.96 13.48
CA ARG A 90 -6.40 -8.16 12.26
C ARG A 90 -5.07 -7.43 12.10
N ARG A 91 -4.01 -7.90 12.74
CA ARG A 91 -2.67 -7.25 12.71
C ARG A 91 -2.72 -5.79 13.21
N GLY A 92 -3.72 -5.46 14.01
CA GLY A 92 -3.89 -4.14 14.59
C GLY A 92 -2.92 -3.93 15.76
N ARG A 93 -2.36 -2.72 15.84
CA ARG A 93 -1.49 -2.28 16.94
C ARG A 93 -2.20 -1.22 17.75
N VAL A 94 -2.64 -1.58 18.95
CA VAL A 94 -3.28 -0.64 19.89
C VAL A 94 -2.25 0.37 20.40
N GLN A 95 -2.53 1.65 20.20
CA GLN A 95 -1.69 2.77 20.61
C GLN A 95 -2.06 3.27 22.01
N GLY A 96 -3.33 3.13 22.38
CA GLY A 96 -3.82 3.57 23.69
C GLY A 96 -5.33 3.57 23.78
N MET A 97 -5.81 3.91 24.98
CA MET A 97 -7.23 3.98 25.32
C MET A 97 -7.50 5.24 26.11
N GLU A 98 -8.61 5.92 25.81
CA GLU A 98 -9.01 7.16 26.46
C GLU A 98 -10.46 7.06 26.93
N PRO A 99 -10.80 7.56 28.14
CA PRO A 99 -12.19 7.63 28.59
C PRO A 99 -13.00 8.58 27.71
N ALA A 100 -14.18 8.14 27.27
CA ALA A 100 -15.14 8.91 26.48
C ALA A 100 -16.51 8.89 27.15
N GLY A 101 -16.60 9.51 28.34
CA GLY A 101 -17.83 9.52 29.16
C GLY A 101 -18.15 8.12 29.72
N LYS A 102 -19.27 7.52 29.30
CA LYS A 102 -19.66 6.14 29.68
C LYS A 102 -19.07 5.06 28.75
N LYS A 103 -18.16 5.45 27.87
CA LYS A 103 -17.53 4.58 26.87
C LYS A 103 -16.02 4.74 26.90
N GLN A 104 -15.33 3.85 26.21
CA GLN A 104 -13.90 3.89 25.97
C GLN A 104 -13.64 4.19 24.50
N LEU A 105 -12.67 5.06 24.23
CA LEU A 105 -12.12 5.33 22.92
C LEU A 105 -10.80 4.57 22.77
N ILE A 106 -10.75 3.65 21.81
CA ILE A 106 -9.57 2.83 21.52
C ILE A 106 -8.90 3.41 20.27
N LYS A 107 -7.61 3.71 20.37
CA LYS A 107 -6.78 4.17 19.24
C LYS A 107 -5.88 3.03 18.80
N ALA A 108 -5.92 2.68 17.52
CA ALA A 108 -5.10 1.61 16.96
C ALA A 108 -4.65 1.92 15.54
N GLN A 109 -3.58 1.29 15.09
CA GLN A 109 -3.19 1.25 13.69
C GLN A 109 -3.50 -0.11 13.10
N VAL A 110 -4.21 -0.15 11.98
CA VAL A 110 -4.65 -1.40 11.35
C VAL A 110 -4.45 -1.30 9.83
N PRO A 111 -3.92 -2.34 9.17
CA PRO A 111 -3.86 -2.37 7.72
C PRO A 111 -5.26 -2.29 7.09
N LEU A 112 -5.44 -1.46 6.05
CA LEU A 112 -6.74 -1.25 5.41
C LEU A 112 -7.33 -2.56 4.86
N ALA A 113 -6.48 -3.48 4.40
CA ALA A 113 -6.87 -4.80 3.91
C ALA A 113 -7.69 -5.59 4.93
N GLU A 114 -7.45 -5.36 6.23
CA GLU A 114 -8.12 -6.05 7.33
C GLU A 114 -9.43 -5.35 7.75
N MET A 115 -9.73 -4.17 7.20
CA MET A 115 -10.84 -3.31 7.64
C MET A 115 -12.10 -3.41 6.76
N ALA A 116 -12.07 -4.15 5.65
CA ALA A 116 -13.16 -4.19 4.66
C ALA A 116 -14.53 -4.59 5.24
N ARG A 117 -14.57 -5.51 6.21
CA ARG A 117 -15.81 -5.96 6.88
C ARG A 117 -16.00 -5.41 8.29
N TYR A 118 -15.11 -4.52 8.73
CA TYR A 118 -15.03 -4.12 10.13
C TYR A 118 -16.32 -3.50 10.66
N THR A 119 -17.04 -2.73 9.83
CA THR A 119 -18.34 -2.14 10.20
C THR A 119 -19.37 -3.19 10.62
N ILE A 120 -19.41 -4.33 9.92
CA ILE A 120 -20.38 -5.41 10.19
C ILE A 120 -19.96 -6.14 11.46
N ASP A 121 -18.68 -6.48 11.56
CA ASP A 121 -18.13 -7.23 12.69
C ASP A 121 -18.24 -6.42 13.99
N LEU A 122 -17.93 -5.12 13.95
CA LEU A 122 -18.09 -4.21 15.09
C LEU A 122 -19.53 -4.16 15.59
N LYS A 123 -20.51 -4.04 14.68
CA LYS A 123 -21.92 -4.03 15.07
C LYS A 123 -22.35 -5.34 15.71
N SER A 124 -21.88 -6.47 15.17
CA SER A 124 -22.17 -7.79 15.73
C SER A 124 -21.59 -7.96 17.14
N MET A 125 -20.31 -7.63 17.34
CA MET A 125 -19.62 -7.74 18.63
C MET A 125 -20.21 -6.81 19.71
N THR A 126 -20.64 -5.61 19.33
CA THR A 126 -21.08 -4.56 20.27
C THR A 126 -22.60 -4.43 20.39
N GLN A 127 -23.37 -5.34 19.78
CA GLN A 127 -24.83 -5.24 19.68
C GLN A 127 -25.28 -3.87 19.12
N GLY A 128 -24.54 -3.35 18.14
CA GLY A 128 -24.77 -2.05 17.50
C GLY A 128 -24.37 -0.81 18.32
N ARG A 129 -23.69 -0.97 19.47
CA ARG A 129 -23.30 0.15 20.34
C ARG A 129 -21.91 0.73 20.07
N GLY A 130 -21.15 0.10 19.18
CA GLY A 130 -19.84 0.56 18.76
C GLY A 130 -19.89 1.49 17.56
N LYS A 131 -18.97 2.46 17.54
CA LYS A 131 -18.70 3.32 16.38
C LYS A 131 -17.20 3.32 16.12
N PHE A 132 -16.80 3.44 14.86
CA PHE A 132 -15.41 3.66 14.52
C PHE A 132 -15.26 4.75 13.46
N LYS A 133 -14.08 5.35 13.45
CA LYS A 133 -13.58 6.21 12.37
C LYS A 133 -12.21 5.71 11.99
N MET A 134 -11.84 5.89 10.72
CA MET A 134 -10.50 5.60 10.26
C MET A 134 -10.02 6.68 9.30
N GLU A 135 -8.74 6.99 9.38
CA GLU A 135 -8.04 7.91 8.48
C GLU A 135 -6.73 7.27 8.02
N PHE A 136 -6.30 7.61 6.80
CA PHE A 136 -5.02 7.13 6.29
C PHE A 136 -3.88 7.68 7.15
N SER A 137 -2.96 6.81 7.54
CA SER A 137 -1.76 7.18 8.29
C SER A 137 -0.56 7.26 7.35
N ASN A 138 -0.14 6.10 6.84
CA ASN A 138 1.06 5.94 6.05
C ASN A 138 1.04 4.60 5.33
N TYR A 139 2.04 4.37 4.47
CA TYR A 139 2.34 3.06 3.93
C TYR A 139 3.38 2.34 4.80
N GLU A 140 3.24 1.03 4.92
CA GLU A 140 4.24 0.15 5.54
C GLU A 140 4.48 -1.08 4.67
N GLU A 141 5.60 -1.77 4.90
CA GLU A 141 5.93 -3.00 4.20
C GLU A 141 4.92 -4.11 4.50
N VAL A 142 4.45 -4.75 3.44
CA VAL A 142 3.58 -5.92 3.54
C VAL A 142 4.40 -7.09 4.11
N PRO A 143 3.93 -7.78 5.18
CA PRO A 143 4.60 -8.97 5.69
C PRO A 143 4.86 -10.00 4.60
N GLY A 144 6.04 -10.62 4.59
CA GLY A 144 6.51 -11.49 3.50
C GLY A 144 5.51 -12.56 3.05
N GLN A 145 4.87 -13.27 3.98
CA GLN A 145 3.86 -14.28 3.66
C GLN A 145 2.64 -13.73 2.90
N ASN A 146 2.26 -12.48 3.16
CA ASN A 146 1.16 -11.81 2.46
C ASN A 146 1.63 -11.25 1.12
N ALA A 147 2.86 -10.72 1.08
CA ALA A 147 3.46 -10.19 -0.13
C ALA A 147 3.59 -11.27 -1.21
N GLU A 148 4.09 -12.46 -0.85
CA GLU A 148 4.22 -13.60 -1.77
C GLU A 148 2.88 -13.99 -2.41
N LYS A 149 1.82 -14.08 -1.61
CA LYS A 149 0.46 -14.39 -2.10
C LYS A 149 -0.06 -13.33 -3.06
N ILE A 150 0.18 -12.05 -2.78
CA ILE A 150 -0.24 -10.94 -3.65
C ILE A 150 0.51 -11.01 -4.98
N ILE A 151 1.83 -11.24 -4.94
CA ILE A 151 2.67 -11.36 -6.14
C ILE A 151 2.25 -12.55 -6.99
N GLU A 152 2.03 -13.71 -6.38
CA GLU A 152 1.59 -14.91 -7.08
C GLU A 152 0.23 -14.73 -7.74
N LYS A 153 -0.74 -14.13 -7.02
CA LYS A 153 -2.05 -13.81 -7.57
C LYS A 153 -1.97 -12.83 -8.75
N ALA A 154 -1.17 -11.77 -8.63
CA ALA A 154 -0.99 -10.81 -9.72
C ALA A 154 -0.35 -11.46 -10.95
N LYS A 155 0.56 -12.41 -10.75
CA LYS A 155 1.16 -13.19 -11.84
C LYS A 155 0.13 -14.07 -12.55
N GLN A 156 -0.72 -14.78 -11.81
CA GLN A 156 -1.80 -15.60 -12.37
C GLN A 156 -2.80 -14.76 -13.18
N GLU A 157 -3.26 -13.63 -12.63
CA GLU A 157 -4.18 -12.71 -13.31
C GLU A 157 -3.58 -12.14 -14.60
N LYS A 158 -2.25 -11.95 -14.65
CA LYS A 158 -1.56 -11.52 -15.86
C LYS A 158 -1.50 -12.62 -16.91
N GLU A 159 -1.15 -13.84 -16.52
CA GLU A 159 -1.12 -15.01 -17.42
C GLU A 159 -2.51 -15.34 -17.98
N GLU A 160 -3.58 -15.11 -17.23
CA GLU A 160 -4.96 -15.28 -17.70
C GLU A 160 -5.37 -14.22 -18.72
N LYS A 161 -4.93 -12.97 -18.57
CA LYS A 161 -5.23 -11.89 -19.53
C LYS A 161 -4.46 -12.00 -20.84
N GLU A 162 -3.33 -12.70 -20.84
CA GLU A 162 -2.49 -12.91 -22.02
C GLU A 162 -2.90 -14.15 -22.85
N LYS A 163 -3.82 -14.97 -22.32
CA LYS A 163 -4.45 -16.10 -23.04
C LYS A 163 -5.73 -15.68 -23.76
#